data_AF-A0A9P8TPV9-F1
#
_entry.id   AF-A0A9P8TPV9-F1
#
_cell.length_a   1.000
_cell.length_b   1.000
_cell.length_c   1.000
_cell.angle_alpha   90.00
_cell.angle_beta   90.00
_cell.angle_gamma   90.00
#
_symmetry.space_group_name_H-M   'P 1'
#
loop_
_entity.id
_entity.type
_entity.pdbx_description
1 polymer ?
#
loop_
_entity_poly.entity_id
_entity_poly.type
_entity_poly.pdbx_seq_one_letter_code
_entity_poly.pdbx_strand_id
1 'polypeptide(L)'
;RQRKLLEDPMELDTDNIVLTNDAEENKKVKKKLEEELAKLQRLQDKKKKKGLLSINIDSEGRISGKGIGKGKSTSRRCATCGALGHIRTNKTCPLYYTVHNKSNPNYIPGTEGAFDLLQKENEE
;
A
#
# COMPACT_ATOMS: atom_id res chain seq x y z
N ARG A 1 21.29 25.03 11.90
CA ARG A 1 20.75 25.44 10.58
C ARG A 1 19.22 25.53 10.66
N GLN A 2 18.72 26.38 11.57
CA GLN A 2 17.30 26.66 11.79
C GLN A 2 17.00 27.99 11.11
N ARG A 3 16.47 27.96 9.88
CA ARG A 3 15.95 29.14 9.18
C ARG A 3 14.82 28.65 8.28
N LYS A 4 13.58 28.89 8.72
CA LYS A 4 12.29 28.91 7.98
C LYS A 4 11.15 28.46 8.90
N LEU A 5 10.92 29.20 9.97
CA LEU A 5 9.72 29.02 10.79
C LEU A 5 9.06 30.38 11.13
N LEU A 6 9.43 31.43 10.41
CA LEU A 6 8.83 32.75 10.50
C LEU A 6 8.42 33.17 9.09
N GLU A 7 7.22 33.75 8.99
CA GLU A 7 6.48 34.21 7.79
C GLU A 7 5.48 33.18 7.21
N ASP A 8 4.29 33.13 7.80
CA ASP A 8 3.02 33.41 7.09
C ASP A 8 1.84 33.43 8.09
N PRO A 9 1.54 34.57 8.76
CA PRO A 9 0.44 34.66 9.71
C PRO A 9 -0.93 34.84 9.03
N MET A 10 -1.20 34.13 7.93
CA MET A 10 -2.47 34.15 7.18
C MET A 10 -2.70 32.79 6.44
N GLU A 11 -2.49 31.66 7.10
CA GLU A 11 -3.11 30.39 6.68
C GLU A 11 -4.63 30.55 6.88
N LEU A 12 -5.34 30.99 5.84
CA LEU A 12 -6.77 30.76 5.76
C LEU A 12 -6.93 29.26 5.58
N ASP A 13 -7.69 28.59 6.47
CA ASP A 13 -8.02 27.17 6.35
C ASP A 13 -8.60 26.91 4.95
N THR A 14 -7.79 26.35 4.05
CA THR A 14 -8.20 25.97 2.69
C THR A 14 -9.35 24.97 2.70
N ASP A 15 -9.52 24.26 3.81
CA ASP A 15 -10.55 23.25 4.00
C ASP A 15 -11.94 23.85 4.24
N ASN A 16 -12.02 25.13 4.64
CA ASN A 16 -13.25 25.83 4.99
C ASN A 16 -13.51 27.04 4.08
N ILE A 17 -13.35 26.88 2.77
CA ILE A 17 -13.65 27.93 1.79
C ILE A 17 -15.17 28.03 1.60
N VAL A 18 -15.75 29.17 1.96
CA VAL A 18 -17.13 29.53 1.62
C VAL A 18 -17.14 30.13 0.22
N LEU A 19 -18.02 29.63 -0.67
CA LEU A 19 -18.25 30.25 -1.97
C LEU A 19 -19.01 31.57 -1.77
N THR A 20 -18.26 32.68 -1.75
CA THR A 20 -18.81 34.03 -1.65
C THR A 20 -19.17 34.56 -3.06
N ASN A 21 -20.17 35.45 -3.17
CA ASN A 21 -20.56 36.06 -4.46
C ASN A 21 -19.59 37.15 -4.98
N ASP A 22 -18.53 37.46 -4.23
CA ASP A 22 -17.53 38.45 -4.59
C ASP A 22 -16.43 37.86 -5.48
N ALA A 23 -16.34 38.36 -6.72
CA ALA A 23 -15.42 37.86 -7.74
C ALA A 23 -13.93 38.08 -7.40
N GLU A 24 -13.59 39.10 -6.61
CA GLU A 24 -12.21 39.38 -6.22
C GLU A 24 -11.70 38.40 -5.14
N GLU A 25 -12.53 38.10 -4.14
CA GLU A 25 -12.18 37.14 -3.10
C GLU A 25 -12.07 35.73 -3.68
N ASN A 26 -12.97 35.34 -4.59
CA ASN A 26 -12.88 34.06 -5.29
C ASN A 26 -11.59 33.91 -6.11
N LYS A 27 -11.10 35.00 -6.75
CA LYS A 27 -9.81 34.99 -7.46
C LYS A 27 -8.63 34.82 -6.50
N LYS A 28 -8.64 35.48 -5.34
CA LYS A 28 -7.59 35.33 -4.32
C LYS A 28 -7.56 33.91 -3.75
N VAL A 29 -8.73 33.36 -3.43
CA VAL A 29 -8.86 31.98 -2.93
C VAL A 29 -8.40 30.96 -3.97
N LYS A 30 -8.81 31.11 -5.24
CA LYS A 30 -8.36 30.25 -6.33
C LYS A 30 -6.84 30.25 -6.47
N LYS A 31 -6.21 31.43 -6.44
CA LYS A 31 -4.74 31.55 -6.51
C LYS A 31 -4.04 30.82 -5.37
N LYS A 32 -4.57 30.91 -4.14
CA LYS A 32 -4.02 30.19 -2.97
C LYS A 32 -4.14 28.67 -3.12
N LEU A 33 -5.29 28.18 -3.59
CA LEU A 33 -5.49 26.76 -3.85
C LEU A 33 -4.52 26.21 -4.91
N GLU A 34 -4.30 26.97 -5.98
CA GLU A 34 -3.34 26.59 -7.02
C GLU A 34 -1.90 26.50 -6.48
N GLU A 35 -1.52 27.41 -5.58
CA GLU A 35 -0.20 27.39 -4.94
C GLU A 35 -0.02 26.17 -4.01
N GLU A 36 -1.03 25.84 -3.20
CA GLU A 36 -0.98 24.68 -2.31
C GLU A 36 -0.96 23.37 -3.12
N LEU A 37 -1.72 23.28 -4.21
CA LEU A 37 -1.64 22.15 -5.14
C LEU A 37 -0.23 21.98 -5.72
N ALA A 38 0.40 23.06 -6.17
CA ALA A 38 1.76 23.00 -6.71
C ALA A 38 2.78 22.57 -5.63
N LYS A 39 2.61 22.99 -4.38
CA LYS A 39 3.44 22.60 -3.25
C LYS A 39 3.28 21.10 -2.94
N LEU A 40 2.04 20.61 -2.86
CA LEU A 40 1.72 19.20 -2.64
C LEU A 40 2.28 18.31 -3.77
N GLN A 41 2.13 18.72 -5.03
CA GLN A 41 2.70 18.00 -6.18
C GLN A 41 4.22 17.91 -6.08
N ARG A 42 4.92 19.02 -5.79
CA ARG A 42 6.39 19.02 -5.60
C ARG A 42 6.82 18.12 -4.44
N LEU A 43 6.05 18.06 -3.36
CA LEU A 43 6.31 17.15 -2.25
C LEU A 43 6.07 15.69 -2.64
N GLN A 44 5.00 15.40 -3.39
CA GLN A 44 4.71 14.07 -3.91
C GLN A 44 5.85 13.59 -4.82
N ASP A 45 6.36 14.42 -5.72
CA ASP A 45 7.48 14.08 -6.61
C ASP A 45 8.78 13.82 -5.84
N LYS A 46 9.04 14.61 -4.79
CA LYS A 46 10.17 14.33 -3.89
C LYS A 46 10.01 13.00 -3.17
N LYS A 47 8.80 12.67 -2.70
CA LYS A 47 8.51 11.38 -2.04
C LYS A 47 8.62 10.20 -3.02
N LYS A 48 8.14 10.35 -4.27
CA LYS A 48 8.30 9.38 -5.36
C LYS A 48 9.78 9.12 -5.65
N LYS A 49 10.59 10.17 -5.82
CA LYS A 49 12.05 10.06 -6.05
C LYS A 49 12.80 9.41 -4.89
N LYS A 50 12.31 9.56 -3.66
CA LYS A 50 12.86 8.90 -2.47
C LYS A 50 12.35 7.45 -2.27
N GLY A 51 11.55 6.92 -3.20
CA GLY A 51 11.03 5.54 -3.13
C GLY A 51 10.04 5.30 -1.97
N LEU A 52 9.54 6.35 -1.32
CA LEU A 52 8.70 6.22 -0.12
C LEU A 52 7.21 5.98 -0.44
N LEU A 53 6.82 6.15 -1.70
CA LEU A 53 5.44 6.01 -2.17
C LEU A 53 5.25 4.84 -3.14
N SER A 54 6.24 3.95 -3.31
CA SER A 54 6.13 2.76 -4.16
C SER A 54 5.30 1.63 -3.54
N ILE A 55 4.23 1.98 -2.82
CA ILE A 55 3.18 1.02 -2.49
C ILE A 55 2.36 0.86 -3.76
N ASN A 56 2.75 -0.08 -4.62
CA ASN A 56 1.94 -0.49 -5.76
C ASN A 56 0.76 -1.27 -5.20
N ILE A 57 -0.37 -0.57 -5.03
CA ILE A 57 -1.65 -1.17 -4.68
C ILE A 57 -2.32 -1.51 -6.01
N ASP A 58 -2.36 -2.81 -6.34
CA ASP A 58 -3.09 -3.27 -7.53
C ASP A 58 -4.60 -3.02 -7.34
N SER A 59 -5.37 -3.08 -8.43
CA SER A 59 -6.83 -2.80 -8.50
C SER A 59 -7.69 -3.60 -7.51
N GLU A 60 -7.15 -4.67 -6.93
CA GLU A 60 -7.77 -5.49 -5.89
C GLU A 60 -7.23 -5.22 -4.46
N GLY A 61 -6.59 -4.07 -4.24
CA GLY A 61 -5.99 -3.72 -2.95
C GLY A 61 -4.71 -4.49 -2.62
N ARG A 62 -4.08 -5.15 -3.60
CA ARG A 62 -2.87 -5.97 -3.38
C ARG A 62 -1.66 -5.05 -3.26
N ILE A 63 -1.02 -5.00 -2.08
CA ILE A 63 0.28 -4.34 -1.93
C ILE A 63 1.34 -5.26 -2.53
N SER A 64 1.62 -5.09 -3.82
CA SER A 64 2.65 -5.87 -4.53
C SER A 64 4.03 -5.29 -4.23
N GLY A 65 4.50 -5.57 -3.01
CA GLY A 65 5.83 -5.21 -2.57
C GLY A 65 6.86 -6.17 -3.16
N LYS A 66 7.35 -5.91 -4.38
CA LYS A 66 8.69 -6.35 -4.81
C LYS A 66 9.75 -5.52 -4.07
N GLY A 67 9.74 -5.63 -2.74
CA GLY A 67 10.67 -4.96 -1.83
C GLY A 67 11.84 -5.89 -1.56
N ILE A 68 13.02 -5.45 -1.97
CA ILE A 68 14.32 -6.08 -1.74
C ILE A 68 14.51 -6.35 -0.24
N GLY A 69 14.58 -7.62 0.15
CA GLY A 69 15.03 -8.01 1.49
C GLY A 69 14.51 -9.37 1.93
N LYS A 70 15.42 -10.25 2.35
CA LYS A 70 15.14 -11.53 3.03
C LYS A 70 14.61 -11.32 4.46
N GLY A 71 13.72 -10.34 4.65
CA GLY A 71 13.03 -10.08 5.91
C GLY A 71 11.80 -10.98 6.02
N LYS A 72 11.49 -11.42 7.25
CA LYS A 72 10.29 -12.21 7.58
C LYS A 72 9.08 -11.58 6.89
N SER A 73 8.42 -12.34 6.01
CA SER A 73 7.44 -11.81 5.06
C SER A 73 6.12 -11.41 5.76
N THR A 74 6.13 -10.28 6.46
CA THR A 74 4.93 -9.72 7.10
C THR A 74 3.90 -9.27 6.07
N SER A 75 4.32 -9.00 4.83
CA SER A 75 3.46 -8.61 3.71
C SER A 75 2.97 -9.78 2.83
N ARG A 76 3.51 -11.00 2.99
CA ARG A 76 3.12 -12.15 2.14
C ARG A 76 1.90 -12.85 2.72
N ARG A 77 0.94 -13.19 1.84
CA ARG A 77 -0.21 -14.05 2.16
C ARG A 77 0.18 -15.53 2.11
N CYS A 78 -0.30 -16.29 3.08
CA CYS A 78 -0.20 -17.74 3.09
C CYS A 78 -1.02 -18.33 1.93
N ALA A 79 -0.42 -19.20 1.12
CA ALA A 79 -1.11 -19.83 -0.01
C ALA A 79 -2.23 -20.80 0.43
N THR A 80 -2.21 -21.28 1.67
CA THR A 80 -3.20 -22.24 2.18
C THR A 80 -4.40 -21.56 2.84
N CYS A 81 -4.16 -20.57 3.70
CA CYS A 81 -5.23 -19.94 4.48
C CYS A 81 -5.45 -18.46 4.14
N GLY A 82 -4.72 -17.88 3.18
CA GLY A 82 -4.87 -16.50 2.71
C GLY A 82 -4.38 -15.40 3.68
N ALA A 83 -4.15 -15.73 4.95
CA ALA A 83 -3.74 -14.76 5.97
C ALA A 83 -2.31 -14.22 5.76
N LEU A 84 -2.08 -12.98 6.19
CA LEU A 84 -0.78 -12.32 6.13
C LEU A 84 0.15 -12.76 7.27
N GLY A 85 1.46 -12.67 7.05
CA GLY A 85 2.47 -12.82 8.12
C GLY A 85 3.06 -14.22 8.30
N HIS A 86 2.59 -15.21 7.56
CA HIS A 86 3.20 -16.54 7.53
C HIS A 86 3.05 -17.20 6.15
N ILE A 87 3.84 -18.24 5.91
CA ILE A 87 3.82 -19.05 4.68
C ILE A 87 3.22 -20.43 4.96
N ARG A 88 2.80 -21.13 3.90
CA ARG A 88 2.17 -22.47 3.96
C ARG A 88 2.95 -23.50 4.78
N THR A 89 4.28 -23.42 4.78
CA THR A 89 5.16 -24.36 5.50
C THR A 89 5.39 -24.00 6.96
N ASN A 90 4.86 -22.87 7.45
CA ASN A 90 4.98 -22.48 8.84
C ASN A 90 3.82 -23.08 9.68
N LYS A 91 4.15 -23.65 10.85
CA LYS A 91 3.20 -24.19 11.83
C LYS A 91 2.23 -23.15 12.40
N THR A 92 2.53 -21.86 12.23
CA THR A 92 1.59 -20.77 12.57
C THR A 92 0.36 -20.72 11.66
N CYS A 93 0.37 -21.41 10.51
CA CYS A 93 -0.79 -21.51 9.64
C CYS A 93 -1.89 -22.35 10.34
N PRO A 94 -3.13 -21.86 10.45
CA PRO A 94 -4.23 -22.63 11.07
C PRO A 94 -4.54 -23.92 10.33
N LEU A 95 -4.25 -23.97 9.03
CA LEU A 95 -4.44 -25.13 8.16
C LEU A 95 -3.15 -25.94 7.95
N TYR A 96 -2.11 -25.73 8.77
CA TYR A 96 -0.84 -26.44 8.61
C TYR A 96 -1.03 -27.97 8.73
N TYR A 97 -1.68 -28.42 9.81
CA TYR A 97 -1.85 -29.86 10.06
C TYR A 97 -2.90 -30.52 9.17
N THR A 98 -3.82 -29.77 8.57
CA THR A 98 -4.77 -30.33 7.61
C THR A 98 -4.13 -30.56 6.23
N VAL A 99 -3.06 -29.84 5.92
CA VAL A 99 -2.36 -29.94 4.62
C VAL A 99 -1.06 -30.73 4.69
N HIS A 100 -0.36 -30.75 5.82
CA HIS A 100 0.96 -31.41 5.93
C HIS A 100 0.95 -32.70 6.77
N ASN A 101 -0.11 -32.95 7.55
CA ASN A 101 -0.17 -34.14 8.39
C ASN A 101 -1.08 -35.20 7.76
N LYS A 102 -0.47 -36.16 7.05
CA LYS A 102 -1.17 -37.24 6.34
C LYS A 102 -1.92 -38.21 7.25
N SER A 103 -1.61 -38.24 8.54
CA SER A 103 -2.34 -39.05 9.54
C SER A 103 -3.46 -38.29 10.23
N ASN A 104 -3.67 -37.01 9.90
CA ASN A 104 -4.82 -36.24 10.38
C ASN A 104 -6.09 -36.72 9.67
N PRO A 105 -7.19 -37.05 10.38
CA PRO A 105 -8.45 -37.42 9.75
C PRO A 105 -9.04 -36.33 8.84
N ASN A 106 -8.64 -35.07 9.05
CA ASN A 106 -9.03 -33.93 8.21
C ASN A 106 -7.97 -33.57 7.15
N TYR A 107 -7.10 -34.52 6.80
CA TYR A 107 -6.15 -34.34 5.70
C TYR A 107 -6.90 -34.22 4.38
N ILE A 108 -6.56 -33.19 3.58
CA ILE A 108 -7.14 -32.99 2.25
C ILE A 108 -6.06 -33.34 1.19
N PRO A 109 -6.12 -34.55 0.59
CA PRO A 109 -5.17 -34.99 -0.43
C PRO A 109 -5.22 -34.08 -1.67
N GLY A 110 -4.06 -33.80 -2.27
CA GLY A 110 -3.94 -33.03 -3.52
C GLY A 110 -3.70 -31.52 -3.35
N THR A 111 -3.85 -30.97 -2.14
CA THR A 111 -3.61 -29.54 -1.86
C THR A 111 -2.14 -29.17 -1.73
N GLU A 112 -1.24 -30.15 -1.60
CA GLU A 112 0.20 -29.95 -1.47
C GLU A 112 0.84 -29.44 -2.78
N GLY A 113 0.32 -29.85 -3.95
CA GLY A 113 0.92 -29.58 -5.27
C GLY A 113 0.04 -28.84 -6.29
N ALA A 114 -1.23 -28.57 -5.99
CA ALA A 114 -2.20 -28.01 -6.96
C ALA A 114 -1.78 -26.64 -7.56
N PHE A 115 -0.86 -25.90 -6.93
CA PHE A 115 -0.39 -24.61 -7.45
C PHE A 115 0.89 -24.73 -8.31
N ASP A 116 1.70 -25.77 -8.13
CA ASP A 116 2.97 -25.95 -8.88
C ASP A 116 2.71 -26.24 -10.36
N LEU A 117 1.54 -26.79 -10.69
CA LEU A 117 1.09 -27.03 -12.06
C LEU A 117 0.68 -25.73 -12.78
N LEU A 118 0.04 -24.79 -12.07
CA LEU A 118 -0.40 -23.50 -12.62
C LEU A 118 0.78 -22.55 -12.92
N GLN A 119 1.92 -22.72 -12.24
CA GLN A 119 3.13 -21.96 -12.58
C GLN A 119 3.82 -22.48 -13.83
N LYS A 120 3.74 -23.78 -14.13
CA LYS A 120 4.32 -24.37 -15.35
C LYS A 120 3.54 -24.00 -16.61
N GLU A 121 2.21 -23.89 -16.52
CA GLU A 121 1.37 -23.49 -17.67
C GLU A 121 1.54 -22.03 -18.10
N ASN A 122 2.19 -21.18 -17.29
CA ASN A 122 2.45 -19.77 -17.64
C ASN A 122 3.91 -19.52 -18.12
N GLU A 123 4.73 -20.58 -18.22
CA GLU A 123 6.12 -20.51 -18.70
C GLU A 123 6.32 -21.21 -20.07
N GLU A 124 5.27 -21.75 -20.70
CA GLU A 124 5.27 -22.21 -22.11
C GLU A 124 4.68 -21.16 -23.07
#